data_AF-A0A4Z0GB49-F1
#
_entry.id   AF-A0A4Z0GB49-F1
#
_cell.length_a   1.000
_cell.length_b   1.000
_cell.length_c   1.000
_cell.angle_alpha   90.00
_cell.angle_beta   90.00
_cell.angle_gamma   90.00
#
_symmetry.space_group_name_H-M   'P 1'
#
loop_
_entity.id
_entity.type
_entity.pdbx_description
1 polymer ?
#
loop_
_entity_poly.entity_id
_entity_poly.type
_entity_poly.pdbx_seq_one_letter_code
_entity_poly.pdbx_strand_id
1 'polypeptide(L)'
;MNQGPGTGLPEGAVVASWRGSAGGIAAARSGHDVVMCPEHQVYFDRRQAPGPQEPVPLGYVAGLEDVYRFEPVPAELTPAEAARVLGAQANVWSEVLEVPQRVDYQTFPRLAAFAEVVWSRGLPAPAERDVTGFLERMAAHYARLDALGVDYRPPDGPRPWQRRPGLVGRPIDGSPPIV
;
A
#
# COMPACT_ATOMS: atom_id res chain seq x y z
N MET A 1 -37.08 24.98 -8.05
CA MET A 1 -37.23 23.79 -7.18
C MET A 1 -36.07 23.81 -6.21
N ASN A 2 -36.41 23.92 -4.93
CA ASN A 2 -35.50 24.10 -3.81
C ASN A 2 -34.91 22.72 -3.43
N GLN A 3 -33.58 22.59 -3.37
CA GLN A 3 -32.90 21.49 -2.68
C GLN A 3 -32.01 22.14 -1.61
N GLY A 4 -32.18 21.76 -0.34
CA GLY A 4 -31.48 22.34 0.81
C GLY A 4 -29.94 22.19 0.75
N PRO A 5 -29.19 22.61 1.80
CA PRO A 5 -27.74 22.49 1.80
C PRO A 5 -27.36 21.02 1.59
N GLY A 6 -26.75 20.74 0.43
CA GLY A 6 -26.56 19.39 -0.10
C GLY A 6 -25.77 18.51 0.86
N THR A 7 -26.36 17.40 1.28
CA THR A 7 -25.75 16.39 2.16
C THR A 7 -24.72 15.50 1.44
N GLY A 8 -24.17 15.97 0.32
CA GLY A 8 -23.21 15.26 -0.53
C GLY A 8 -21.86 15.98 -0.60
N LEU A 9 -20.83 15.29 -1.08
CA LEU A 9 -19.54 15.93 -1.35
C LEU A 9 -19.70 16.99 -2.45
N PRO A 10 -18.97 18.12 -2.39
CA PRO A 10 -18.99 19.13 -3.44
C PRO A 10 -18.58 18.57 -4.80
N GLU A 11 -19.13 19.13 -5.89
CA GLU A 11 -18.70 18.79 -7.25
C GLU A 11 -17.19 19.00 -7.42
N GLY A 12 -16.52 18.07 -8.08
CA GLY A 12 -15.06 18.10 -8.27
C GLY A 12 -14.24 17.66 -7.05
N ALA A 13 -14.87 17.30 -5.92
CA ALA A 13 -14.15 16.68 -4.82
C ALA A 13 -13.55 15.32 -5.24
N VAL A 14 -12.28 15.10 -4.87
CA VAL A 14 -11.56 13.85 -5.06
C VAL A 14 -11.48 13.11 -3.73
N VAL A 15 -11.80 11.82 -3.72
CA VAL A 15 -11.82 10.99 -2.51
C VAL A 15 -10.58 10.09 -2.45
N ALA A 16 -9.78 10.24 -1.40
CA ALA A 16 -8.73 9.27 -1.05
C ALA A 16 -9.32 8.14 -0.19
N SER A 17 -9.53 6.95 -0.77
CA SER A 17 -10.16 5.83 -0.07
C SER A 17 -9.15 5.00 0.71
N TRP A 18 -9.10 5.20 2.02
CA TRP A 18 -8.16 4.51 2.89
C TRP A 18 -8.76 3.44 3.81
N ARG A 19 -10.06 3.53 4.14
CA ARG A 19 -10.76 2.51 4.96
C ARG A 19 -11.31 1.40 4.06
N GLY A 20 -10.41 0.58 3.51
CA GLY A 20 -10.74 -0.39 2.47
C GLY A 20 -11.19 0.28 1.17
N SER A 21 -11.89 -0.49 0.33
CA SER A 21 -12.31 -0.05 -1.01
C SER A 21 -13.73 0.52 -1.05
N ALA A 22 -14.57 0.18 -0.06
CA ALA A 22 -15.97 0.59 -0.03
C ALA A 22 -16.21 2.10 -0.19
N GLY A 23 -15.37 2.95 0.44
CA GLY A 23 -15.47 4.40 0.32
C GLY A 23 -15.20 4.90 -1.10
N GLY A 24 -14.17 4.37 -1.75
CA GLY A 24 -13.82 4.66 -3.15
C GLY A 24 -14.91 4.19 -4.12
N ILE A 25 -15.47 2.99 -3.89
CA ILE A 25 -16.57 2.48 -4.71
C ILE A 25 -17.80 3.40 -4.62
N ALA A 26 -18.18 3.82 -3.40
CA ALA A 26 -19.30 4.73 -3.20
C ALA A 26 -19.06 6.11 -3.84
N ALA A 27 -17.84 6.63 -3.74
CA ALA A 27 -17.45 7.91 -4.35
C ALA A 27 -17.51 7.85 -5.88
N ALA A 28 -16.92 6.81 -6.49
CA ALA A 28 -16.93 6.61 -7.94
C ALA A 28 -18.37 6.49 -8.49
N ARG A 29 -19.22 5.70 -7.84
CA ARG A 29 -20.66 5.56 -8.18
C ARG A 29 -21.43 6.88 -8.07
N SER A 30 -21.00 7.76 -7.17
CA SER A 30 -21.59 9.09 -6.98
C SER A 30 -21.00 10.15 -7.92
N GLY A 31 -20.11 9.76 -8.83
CA GLY A 31 -19.52 10.67 -9.82
C GLY A 31 -18.33 11.49 -9.31
N HIS A 32 -17.69 11.08 -8.21
CA HIS A 32 -16.45 11.67 -7.72
C HIS A 32 -15.23 10.89 -8.21
N ASP A 33 -14.14 11.61 -8.41
CA ASP A 33 -12.85 11.00 -8.71
C ASP A 33 -12.23 10.42 -7.44
N VAL A 34 -11.45 9.34 -7.61
CA VAL A 34 -10.95 8.54 -6.49
C VAL A 34 -9.45 8.28 -6.63
N VAL A 35 -8.74 8.37 -5.51
CA VAL A 35 -7.39 7.81 -5.33
C VAL A 35 -7.49 6.69 -4.31
N MET A 36 -7.08 5.48 -4.70
CA MET A 36 -7.17 4.31 -3.84
C MET A 36 -5.93 4.20 -2.95
N CYS A 37 -6.11 4.20 -1.63
CA CYS A 37 -5.03 4.06 -0.66
C CYS A 37 -5.40 3.18 0.56
N PRO A 38 -5.98 1.98 0.35
CA PRO A 38 -6.53 1.14 1.41
C PRO A 38 -5.49 0.71 2.46
N GLU A 39 -5.87 0.86 3.73
CA GLU A 39 -4.99 0.78 4.91
C GLU A 39 -4.36 -0.58 5.20
N HIS A 40 -4.89 -1.63 4.60
CA HIS A 40 -4.39 -3.00 4.78
C HIS A 40 -3.46 -3.45 3.65
N GLN A 41 -3.40 -2.68 2.55
CA GLN A 41 -2.61 -3.03 1.37
C GLN A 41 -1.46 -2.05 1.13
N VAL A 42 -1.70 -0.74 1.28
CA VAL A 42 -0.73 0.30 0.87
C VAL A 42 -0.43 1.33 1.97
N TYR A 43 -0.67 0.97 3.23
CA TYR A 43 -0.09 1.67 4.37
C TYR A 43 1.24 1.01 4.70
N PHE A 44 2.33 1.72 4.42
CA PHE A 44 3.65 1.18 4.58
C PHE A 44 4.13 1.26 6.01
N ASP A 45 3.57 2.03 6.92
CA ASP A 45 3.84 1.92 8.37
C ASP A 45 3.55 0.52 8.95
N ARG A 46 2.74 -0.31 8.27
CA ARG A 46 2.42 -1.70 8.66
C ARG A 46 3.63 -2.63 8.59
N ARG A 47 3.70 -3.60 9.50
CA ARG A 47 4.75 -4.63 9.54
C ARG A 47 4.83 -5.41 8.22
N GLN A 48 6.05 -5.72 7.79
CA GLN A 48 6.31 -6.35 6.49
C GLN A 48 6.32 -7.88 6.54
N ALA A 49 6.43 -8.46 7.73
CA ALA A 49 6.50 -9.90 7.92
C ALA A 49 5.90 -10.30 9.28
N PRO A 50 5.55 -11.59 9.45
CA PRO A 50 5.21 -12.13 10.75
C PRO A 50 6.42 -12.16 11.71
N GLY A 51 6.11 -12.30 13.00
CA GLY A 51 7.12 -12.52 14.04
C GLY A 51 7.66 -11.25 14.72
N PRO A 52 8.52 -11.45 15.73
CA PRO A 52 8.96 -10.38 16.64
C PRO A 52 10.17 -9.59 16.16
N GLN A 53 10.76 -9.97 15.01
CA GLN A 53 11.98 -9.34 14.52
C GLN A 53 11.69 -8.02 13.80
N GLU A 54 10.47 -7.86 13.26
CA GLU A 54 10.06 -6.59 12.67
C GLU A 54 10.10 -5.47 13.75
N PRO A 55 10.71 -4.33 13.44
CA PRO A 55 10.90 -3.26 14.41
C PRO A 55 9.59 -2.50 14.65
N VAL A 56 9.10 -2.54 15.90
CA VAL A 56 7.84 -1.91 16.35
C VAL A 56 6.65 -2.29 15.45
N PRO A 57 6.24 -3.58 15.41
CA PRO A 57 5.30 -4.07 14.41
C PRO A 57 3.90 -3.48 14.62
N LEU A 58 3.32 -2.87 13.58
CA LEU A 58 1.97 -2.30 13.59
C LEU A 58 1.04 -3.04 12.62
N GLY A 59 -0.18 -3.34 13.06
CA GLY A 59 -1.27 -3.86 12.22
C GLY A 59 -1.05 -5.26 11.63
N TYR A 60 -1.81 -5.55 10.59
CA TYR A 60 -1.66 -6.76 9.77
C TYR A 60 -0.33 -6.74 9.01
N VAL A 61 0.08 -7.92 8.53
CA VAL A 61 1.22 -8.01 7.60
C VAL A 61 0.82 -7.38 6.26
N ALA A 62 1.66 -6.48 5.75
CA ALA A 62 1.58 -5.98 4.38
C ALA A 62 2.98 -6.17 3.76
N GLY A 63 3.25 -7.39 3.29
CA GLY A 63 4.51 -7.80 2.72
C GLY A 63 4.72 -7.32 1.28
N LEU A 64 5.90 -7.62 0.74
CA LEU A 64 6.25 -7.23 -0.63
C LEU A 64 5.32 -7.86 -1.68
N GLU A 65 4.98 -9.14 -1.53
CA GLU A 65 4.05 -9.83 -2.44
C GLU A 65 2.63 -9.28 -2.29
N ASP A 66 2.15 -9.01 -1.07
CA ASP A 66 0.82 -8.44 -0.84
C ASP A 66 0.64 -7.12 -1.59
N VAL A 67 1.66 -6.26 -1.55
CA VAL A 67 1.68 -4.99 -2.29
C VAL A 67 1.74 -5.23 -3.81
N TYR A 68 2.54 -6.19 -4.28
CA TYR A 68 2.58 -6.51 -5.71
C TYR A 68 1.27 -7.12 -6.23
N ARG A 69 0.46 -7.74 -5.36
CA ARG A 69 -0.87 -8.26 -5.68
C ARG A 69 -1.99 -7.25 -5.45
N PHE A 70 -1.70 -6.03 -5.01
CA PHE A 70 -2.72 -4.99 -4.85
C PHE A 70 -3.37 -4.63 -6.21
N GLU A 71 -4.70 -4.59 -6.26
CA GLU A 71 -5.47 -4.10 -7.40
C GLU A 71 -6.10 -2.74 -7.07
N PRO A 72 -5.64 -1.65 -7.68
CA PRO A 72 -6.19 -0.32 -7.41
C PRO A 72 -7.60 -0.12 -7.95
N VAL A 73 -8.07 -0.90 -8.93
CA VAL A 73 -9.43 -0.74 -9.50
C VAL A 73 -10.35 -1.86 -9.00
N PRO A 74 -11.32 -1.58 -8.11
CA PRO A 74 -12.24 -2.60 -7.63
C PRO A 74 -13.06 -3.24 -8.76
N ALA A 75 -13.21 -4.57 -8.71
CA ALA A 75 -13.92 -5.35 -9.73
C ALA A 75 -15.44 -5.06 -9.76
N GLU A 76 -15.98 -4.46 -8.70
CA GLU A 76 -17.39 -4.08 -8.55
C GLU A 76 -17.77 -2.81 -9.32
N LEU A 77 -16.80 -2.11 -9.91
CA LEU A 77 -17.02 -0.92 -10.71
C LEU A 77 -17.29 -1.28 -12.17
N THR A 78 -18.28 -0.63 -12.77
CA THR A 78 -18.47 -0.63 -14.22
C THR A 78 -17.34 0.12 -14.91
N PRO A 79 -17.10 -0.05 -16.23
CA PRO A 79 -16.05 0.67 -16.94
C PRO A 79 -16.13 2.21 -16.81
N ALA A 80 -17.34 2.77 -16.74
CA ALA A 80 -17.55 4.21 -16.59
C ALA A 80 -17.21 4.70 -15.17
N GLU A 81 -17.48 3.90 -14.14
CA GLU A 81 -17.13 4.21 -12.75
C GLU A 81 -15.63 3.98 -12.50
N ALA A 82 -15.06 2.92 -13.08
CA ALA A 82 -13.63 2.63 -13.03
C ALA A 82 -12.78 3.77 -13.63
N ALA A 83 -13.29 4.45 -14.67
CA ALA A 83 -12.64 5.63 -15.24
C ALA A 83 -12.52 6.82 -14.27
N ARG A 84 -13.22 6.81 -13.13
CA ARG A 84 -13.08 7.79 -12.05
C ARG A 84 -11.96 7.48 -11.07
N VAL A 85 -11.39 6.27 -11.12
CA VAL A 85 -10.20 5.93 -10.34
C VAL A 85 -8.98 6.54 -11.03
N LEU A 86 -8.48 7.66 -10.48
CA LEU A 86 -7.33 8.39 -11.03
C LEU A 86 -6.02 7.62 -10.85
N GLY A 87 -5.97 6.76 -9.83
CA GLY A 87 -4.81 5.95 -9.50
C GLY A 87 -4.84 5.52 -8.05
N ALA A 88 -3.66 5.22 -7.50
CA ALA A 88 -3.50 4.82 -6.12
C ALA A 88 -2.35 5.58 -5.45
N GLN A 89 -2.31 5.51 -4.13
CA GLN A 89 -1.27 6.11 -3.29
C GLN A 89 -0.87 5.17 -2.17
N ALA A 90 0.44 5.03 -1.94
CA ALA A 90 0.97 4.42 -0.73
C ALA A 90 1.19 5.49 0.35
N ASN A 91 0.81 5.19 1.59
CA ASN A 91 0.90 6.12 2.72
C ASN A 91 1.98 5.65 3.69
N VAL A 92 2.78 6.59 4.22
CA VAL A 92 3.79 6.31 5.25
C VAL A 92 3.50 7.19 6.45
N TRP A 93 2.87 6.60 7.48
CA TRP A 93 2.66 7.25 8.76
C TRP A 93 3.89 7.06 9.65
N SER A 94 4.33 8.12 10.32
CA SER A 94 5.68 8.22 10.90
C SER A 94 5.73 8.14 12.43
N GLU A 95 4.66 7.70 13.09
CA GLU A 95 4.54 7.65 14.55
C GLU A 95 5.70 6.90 15.22
N VAL A 96 6.27 5.90 14.53
CA VAL A 96 7.37 5.04 15.01
C VAL A 96 8.57 4.99 14.03
N LEU A 97 8.68 6.01 13.17
CA LEU A 97 9.73 6.12 12.15
C LEU A 97 10.62 7.33 12.45
N GLU A 98 11.40 7.26 13.53
CA GLU A 98 12.01 8.44 14.16
C GLU A 98 13.20 9.04 13.38
N VAL A 99 13.76 8.30 12.41
CA VAL A 99 14.89 8.73 11.58
C VAL A 99 14.67 8.35 10.12
N PRO A 100 15.31 9.04 9.15
CA PRO A 100 15.13 8.75 7.72
C PRO A 100 15.36 7.28 7.34
N GLN A 101 16.33 6.61 7.97
CA GLN A 101 16.61 5.18 7.74
C GLN A 101 15.42 4.28 8.12
N ARG A 102 14.60 4.69 9.10
CA ARG A 102 13.37 3.98 9.45
C ARG A 102 12.29 4.18 8.40
N VAL A 103 12.19 5.38 7.84
CA VAL A 103 11.30 5.66 6.70
C VAL A 103 11.73 4.81 5.50
N ASP A 104 13.03 4.73 5.19
CA ASP A 104 13.54 3.87 4.12
C ASP A 104 13.23 2.39 4.35
N TYR A 105 13.55 1.86 5.54
CA TYR A 105 13.28 0.47 5.91
C TYR A 105 11.81 0.13 5.73
N GLN A 106 10.94 1.05 6.15
CA GLN A 106 9.51 0.86 6.13
C GLN A 106 8.93 1.02 4.72
N THR A 107 9.51 1.87 3.89
CA THR A 107 9.00 2.18 2.55
C THR A 107 9.50 1.21 1.48
N PHE A 108 10.80 0.87 1.53
CA PHE A 108 11.46 0.01 0.55
C PHE A 108 11.69 -1.38 1.13
N PRO A 109 11.46 -2.45 0.35
CA PRO A 109 11.28 -2.46 -1.11
C PRO A 109 9.83 -2.31 -1.61
N ARG A 110 8.83 -2.23 -0.73
CA ARG A 110 7.40 -2.23 -1.11
C ARG A 110 7.00 -1.11 -2.07
N LEU A 111 7.65 0.06 -1.98
CA LEU A 111 7.40 1.14 -2.92
C LEU A 111 7.76 0.77 -4.37
N ALA A 112 8.75 -0.10 -4.59
CA ALA A 112 9.07 -0.60 -5.93
C ALA A 112 7.97 -1.54 -6.47
N ALA A 113 7.43 -2.43 -5.63
CA ALA A 113 6.27 -3.24 -5.99
C ALA A 113 5.06 -2.37 -6.33
N PHE A 114 4.75 -1.40 -5.46
CA PHE A 114 3.65 -0.46 -5.67
C PHE A 114 3.82 0.33 -6.97
N ALA A 115 5.03 0.83 -7.24
CA ALA A 115 5.33 1.54 -8.49
C ALA A 115 5.08 0.65 -9.72
N GLU A 116 5.47 -0.63 -9.68
CA GLU A 116 5.19 -1.55 -10.78
C GLU A 116 3.68 -1.76 -10.97
N VAL A 117 2.91 -1.88 -9.89
CA VAL A 117 1.44 -2.02 -9.91
C VAL A 117 0.76 -0.83 -10.56
N VAL A 118 1.15 0.40 -10.21
CA VAL A 118 0.47 1.61 -10.71
C VAL A 118 1.02 2.11 -12.05
N TRP A 119 2.15 1.60 -12.51
CA TRP A 119 2.80 2.03 -13.76
C TRP A 119 2.65 1.03 -14.91
N SER A 120 2.79 -0.26 -14.63
CA SER A 120 2.87 -1.29 -15.67
C SER A 120 1.52 -1.49 -16.34
N ARG A 121 1.51 -1.40 -17.67
CA ARG A 121 0.31 -1.66 -18.46
C ARG A 121 0.13 -3.18 -18.65
N GLY A 122 -1.09 -3.66 -18.43
CA GLY A 122 -1.43 -5.06 -18.71
C GLY A 122 -0.89 -6.06 -17.70
N LEU A 123 -0.66 -5.66 -16.45
CA LEU A 123 -0.46 -6.63 -15.39
C LEU A 123 -1.70 -7.55 -15.32
N PRO A 124 -1.50 -8.88 -15.20
CA PRO A 124 -2.60 -9.81 -14.98
C PRO A 124 -3.38 -9.49 -13.70
N ALA A 125 -4.55 -10.12 -13.57
CA ALA A 125 -5.31 -10.08 -12.33
C ALA A 125 -4.41 -10.50 -11.14
N PRO A 126 -4.61 -9.96 -9.93
CA PRO A 126 -3.75 -10.19 -8.76
C PRO A 126 -3.27 -11.62 -8.53
N ALA A 127 -4.14 -12.61 -8.71
CA ALA A 127 -3.83 -14.02 -8.50
C ALA A 127 -2.86 -14.60 -9.55
N GLU A 128 -2.86 -14.03 -10.76
CA GLU A 128 -2.10 -14.50 -11.92
C GLU A 128 -0.79 -13.73 -12.13
N ARG A 129 -0.54 -12.66 -11.36
CA ARG A 129 0.69 -11.89 -11.47
C ARG A 129 1.91 -12.76 -11.16
N ASP A 130 2.90 -12.71 -12.05
CA ASP A 130 4.15 -13.45 -11.91
C ASP A 130 5.03 -12.85 -10.79
N VAL A 131 4.86 -13.38 -9.58
CA VAL A 131 5.65 -12.98 -8.41
C VAL A 131 7.11 -13.40 -8.57
N THR A 132 7.38 -14.56 -9.15
CA THR A 132 8.74 -15.06 -9.33
C THR A 132 9.53 -14.11 -10.23
N GLY A 133 9.00 -13.76 -11.41
CA GLY A 133 9.63 -12.81 -12.31
C GLY A 133 9.77 -11.41 -11.70
N PHE A 134 8.81 -10.98 -10.86
CA PHE A 134 8.95 -9.73 -10.11
C PHE A 134 10.11 -9.80 -9.10
N LEU A 135 10.24 -10.89 -8.33
CA LEU A 135 11.33 -11.07 -7.37
C LEU A 135 12.70 -11.12 -8.05
N GLU A 136 12.79 -11.68 -9.27
CA GLU A 136 14.01 -11.64 -10.08
C GLU A 136 14.38 -10.20 -10.51
N ARG A 137 13.40 -9.40 -10.96
CA ARG A 137 13.63 -7.97 -11.24
C ARG A 137 14.04 -7.20 -9.99
N MET A 138 13.43 -7.53 -8.85
CA MET A 138 13.76 -6.93 -7.56
C MET A 138 15.16 -7.28 -7.07
N ALA A 139 15.64 -8.51 -7.31
CA ALA A 139 17.01 -8.91 -7.00
C ALA A 139 18.02 -7.95 -7.65
N ALA A 140 17.82 -7.60 -8.91
CA ALA A 140 18.64 -6.59 -9.59
C ALA A 140 18.36 -5.16 -9.10
N HIS A 141 17.13 -4.85 -8.66
CA HIS A 141 16.76 -3.53 -8.16
C HIS A 141 17.37 -3.20 -6.79
N TYR A 142 17.62 -4.18 -5.93
CA TYR A 142 18.30 -3.95 -4.65
C TYR A 142 19.67 -3.30 -4.83
N ALA A 143 20.44 -3.69 -5.85
CA ALA A 143 21.73 -3.05 -6.15
C ALA A 143 21.59 -1.55 -6.50
N ARG A 144 20.44 -1.13 -7.06
CA ARG A 144 20.14 0.29 -7.31
C ARG A 144 19.81 1.02 -6.02
N LEU A 145 19.04 0.38 -5.13
CA LEU A 145 18.74 0.93 -3.80
C LEU A 145 20.01 1.09 -2.96
N ASP A 146 20.92 0.10 -3.02
CA ASP A 146 22.25 0.17 -2.41
C ASP A 146 23.07 1.36 -2.95
N ALA A 147 23.12 1.52 -4.28
CA ALA A 147 23.84 2.63 -4.92
C ALA A 147 23.26 4.01 -4.58
N LEU A 148 21.96 4.08 -4.28
CA LEU A 148 21.26 5.29 -3.82
C LEU A 148 21.36 5.51 -2.30
N GLY A 149 21.92 4.56 -1.55
CA GLY A 149 22.05 4.64 -0.10
C GLY A 149 20.74 4.48 0.67
N VAL A 150 19.75 3.79 0.10
CA VAL A 150 18.44 3.55 0.73
C VAL A 150 18.57 2.42 1.77
N ASP A 151 18.23 2.66 3.04
CA ASP A 151 18.29 1.64 4.10
C ASP A 151 17.03 0.74 4.12
N TYR A 152 16.77 0.05 3.00
CA TYR A 152 15.59 -0.79 2.80
C TYR A 152 15.54 -2.03 3.73
N ARG A 153 14.37 -2.65 3.87
CA ARG A 153 14.22 -3.97 4.53
C ARG A 153 14.78 -5.09 3.63
N PRO A 154 15.82 -5.83 4.07
CA PRO A 154 16.35 -6.95 3.28
C PRO A 154 15.32 -8.07 3.05
N PRO A 155 15.46 -8.85 1.96
CA PRO A 155 14.55 -9.95 1.65
C PRO A 155 14.50 -11.03 2.74
N ASP A 156 15.62 -11.27 3.44
CA ASP A 156 15.77 -12.22 4.54
C ASP A 156 15.38 -11.65 5.93
N GLY A 157 14.94 -10.39 5.98
CA GLY A 157 14.46 -9.72 7.18
C GLY A 157 15.40 -8.65 7.74
N PRO A 158 15.06 -8.03 8.88
CA PRO A 158 15.80 -6.89 9.41
C PRO A 158 17.22 -7.25 9.84
N ARG A 159 18.18 -6.43 9.39
CA ARG A 159 19.57 -6.42 9.89
C ARG A 159 19.58 -6.09 11.39
N PRO A 160 20.61 -6.51 12.16
CA PRO A 160 20.64 -6.29 13.60
C PRO A 160 20.39 -4.83 14.04
N TRP A 161 20.92 -3.84 13.32
CA TRP A 161 20.73 -2.41 13.63
C TRP A 161 19.37 -1.84 13.20
N GLN A 162 18.66 -2.54 12.32
CA GLN A 162 17.30 -2.17 11.90
C GLN A 162 16.25 -2.63 12.91
N ARG A 163 16.58 -3.59 13.78
CA ARG A 163 15.68 -4.11 14.82
C ARG A 163 15.48 -3.12 15.97
N ARG A 164 14.41 -3.31 16.74
CA ARG A 164 14.09 -2.52 17.94
C ARG A 164 13.62 -3.42 19.09
N PRO A 165 14.52 -4.26 19.64
CA PRO A 165 14.15 -5.14 20.74
C PRO A 165 13.69 -4.33 21.95
N GLY A 166 12.63 -4.79 22.62
CA GLY A 166 12.08 -4.15 23.81
C GLY A 166 11.06 -3.04 23.55
N LEU A 167 10.90 -2.57 22.31
CA LEU A 167 9.81 -1.65 21.95
C LEU A 167 8.56 -2.45 21.55
N VAL A 168 7.45 -2.15 22.22
CA VAL A 168 6.18 -2.87 22.04
C VAL A 168 5.43 -2.26 20.86
N GLY A 169 5.15 -3.09 19.85
CA GLY A 169 4.24 -2.74 18.75
C GLY A 169 2.78 -3.11 19.04
N ARG A 170 1.94 -3.03 18.01
CA ARG A 170 0.54 -3.49 18.02
C ARG A 170 0.26 -4.36 16.78
N PRO A 171 0.85 -5.56 16.67
CA PRO A 171 0.57 -6.46 15.57
C PRO A 171 -0.87 -6.98 15.67
N ILE A 172 -1.49 -7.22 14.52
CA ILE A 172 -2.77 -7.93 14.41
C ILE A 172 -2.49 -9.22 13.62
N ASP A 173 -2.92 -10.35 14.17
CA ASP A 173 -2.73 -11.67 13.56
C ASP A 173 -3.85 -12.01 12.57
N GLY A 174 -3.55 -12.95 11.67
CA GLY A 174 -4.45 -13.35 10.59
C GLY A 174 -4.39 -12.41 9.39
N SER A 175 -5.33 -12.62 8.46
CA SER A 175 -5.46 -11.79 7.27
C SER A 175 -6.33 -10.56 7.57
N PRO A 176 -6.03 -9.41 6.95
CA PRO A 176 -6.94 -8.27 7.02
C PRO A 176 -8.32 -8.64 6.44
N PRO A 177 -9.40 -8.03 6.94
CA PRO A 177 -10.72 -8.23 6.37
C PRO A 177 -10.74 -7.76 4.91
N ILE A 178 -11.50 -8.46 4.06
CA ILE A 178 -11.79 -8.03 2.69
C ILE A 178 -12.87 -6.95 2.79
N VAL A 179 -12.50 -5.68 2.62
CA VAL A 179 -13.37 -4.48 2.74
C VAL A 179 -13.21 -3.51 1.58
#